data_AF-A0A3E2SPP2-F1
#
_entry.id   AF-A0A3E2SPP2-F1
#
_cell.length_a   1.000
_cell.length_b   1.000
_cell.length_c   1.000
_cell.angle_alpha   90.00
_cell.angle_beta   90.00
_cell.angle_gamma   90.00
#
_symmetry.space_group_name_H-M   'P 1'
#
loop_
_entity.id
_entity.type
_entity.pdbx_description
1 polymer ?
#
loop_
_entity_poly.entity_id
_entity_poly.type
_entity_poly.pdbx_seq_one_letter_code
_entity_poly.pdbx_strand_id
1 'polypeptide(L)' 'PQAYWIQKGIGRPGRSKIRPATKWNGSTITHLLYQQEYCGDVLNFKTYSKSYKNKKRIHNDPENWVVFQ' A
#
# COMPACT_ATOMS: atom_id res chain seq x y z
N PRO A 1 12.83 2.38 2.41
CA PRO A 1 13.08 1.08 1.72
C PRO A 1 14.37 0.43 2.23
N GLN A 2 14.37 -0.87 2.54
CA GLN A 2 15.52 -1.55 3.17
C GLN A 2 16.80 -1.50 2.32
N ALA A 3 16.69 -1.74 1.01
CA ALA A 3 17.83 -1.71 0.08
C ALA A 3 18.51 -0.32 0.03
N TYR A 4 17.70 0.75 0.00
CA TYR A 4 18.19 2.14 0.02
C TYR A 4 19.02 2.44 1.28
N TRP A 5 18.59 1.94 2.44
CA TRP A 5 19.31 2.17 3.70
C TRP A 5 20.61 1.37 3.77
N ILE A 6 20.62 0.14 3.26
CA ILE A 6 21.84 -0.66 3.12
C ILE A 6 22.85 0.06 2.21
N GLN A 7 22.41 0.59 1.06
CA GLN A 7 23.26 1.38 0.16
C GLN A 7 23.85 2.62 0.84
N LYS A 8 23.10 3.25 1.76
CA LYS A 8 23.54 4.42 2.53
C LYS A 8 24.32 4.08 3.80
N GLY A 9 24.58 2.79 4.09
CA GLY A 9 25.29 2.36 5.30
C GLY A 9 24.49 2.56 6.60
N ILE A 10 23.18 2.78 6.52
CA ILE A 10 22.32 3.00 7.69
C ILE A 10 21.93 1.64 8.26
N GLY A 11 22.58 1.26 9.37
CA GLY A 11 22.32 0.01 10.07
C GLY A 11 20.97 0.02 10.82
N ARG A 12 20.26 -1.11 10.79
CA ARG A 12 19.09 -1.35 11.64
C ARG A 12 19.43 -2.43 12.68
N PRO A 13 18.94 -2.31 13.92
CA PRO A 13 19.07 -3.38 14.90
C PRO A 13 18.33 -4.63 14.42
N GLY A 14 18.95 -5.80 14.59
CA GLY A 14 18.41 -7.11 14.20
C GLY A 14 19.09 -7.74 12.99
N ARG A 15 18.97 -9.07 12.86
CA ARG A 15 19.59 -9.86 11.78
C ARG A 15 18.88 -9.58 10.46
N SER A 16 19.40 -8.65 9.67
CA SER A 16 18.84 -8.37 8.35
C SER A 16 19.14 -9.54 7.41
N LYS A 17 18.09 -10.11 6.79
CA LYS A 17 18.27 -11.03 5.67
C LYS A 17 18.69 -10.18 4.47
N ILE A 18 19.94 -10.30 4.04
CA ILE A 18 20.40 -9.66 2.80
C ILE A 18 19.65 -10.34 1.65
N ARG A 19 18.82 -9.57 0.96
CA ARG A 19 18.04 -10.00 -0.20
C ARG A 19 18.38 -9.05 -1.35
N PRO A 20 18.27 -9.51 -2.61
CA PRO A 20 18.37 -8.61 -3.76
C PRO A 20 17.44 -7.41 -3.59
N ALA A 21 17.90 -6.23 -3.98
CA ALA A 21 17.12 -4.99 -3.85
C ALA A 21 15.77 -5.04 -4.60
N THR A 22 15.70 -5.88 -5.64
CA THR A 22 14.53 -6.09 -6.50
C THR A 22 13.65 -7.26 -6.06
N LYS A 23 13.99 -7.95 -4.96
CA LYS A 23 13.21 -9.10 -4.50
C LYS A 23 11.92 -8.64 -3.83
N TRP A 24 10.79 -8.94 -4.48
CA TRP A 24 9.46 -8.76 -3.91
C TRP A 24 9.16 -9.83 -2.86
N ASN A 25 8.42 -9.46 -1.82
CA ASN A 25 7.85 -10.42 -0.88
C ASN A 25 6.56 -11.01 -1.48
N GLY A 26 6.32 -12.31 -1.27
CA GLY A 26 5.10 -12.97 -1.73
C GLY A 26 3.85 -12.26 -1.19
N SER A 27 3.85 -11.86 0.08
CA SER A 27 2.74 -11.10 0.67
C SER A 27 2.50 -9.75 -0.01
N THR A 28 3.54 -9.10 -0.52
CA THR A 28 3.40 -7.83 -1.26
C THR A 28 2.73 -8.06 -2.60
N ILE A 29 3.14 -9.10 -3.33
CA ILE A 29 2.52 -9.47 -4.62
C ILE A 29 1.05 -9.84 -4.39
N THR A 30 0.78 -10.67 -3.40
CA THR A 30 -0.58 -11.05 -3.02
C THR A 30 -1.43 -9.82 -2.67
N HIS A 31 -0.91 -8.89 -1.86
CA HIS A 31 -1.64 -7.66 -1.53
C HIS A 31 -1.94 -6.80 -2.77
N LEU A 32 -0.98 -6.70 -3.69
CA LEU A 32 -1.17 -5.94 -4.93
C LEU A 32 -2.26 -6.56 -5.81
N LEU A 33 -2.26 -7.89 -5.98
CA LEU A 33 -3.27 -8.60 -6.78
C LEU A 33 -4.66 -8.61 -6.14
N TYR A 34 -4.77 -8.48 -4.82
CA TYR A 34 -6.06 -8.33 -4.15
C TYR A 34 -6.71 -6.96 -4.34
N GLN A 35 -5.96 -5.94 -4.75
CA GLN A 35 -6.48 -4.59 -4.93
C GLN A 35 -6.97 -4.43 -6.37
N GLN A 36 -8.28 -4.26 -6.55
CA GLN A 36 -8.91 -4.04 -7.86
C GLN A 36 -8.28 -2.90 -8.68
N GLU A 37 -7.79 -1.85 -8.01
CA GLU A 37 -7.07 -0.72 -8.65
C GLU A 37 -5.87 -1.15 -9.50
N TYR A 38 -5.23 -2.27 -9.16
CA TYR A 38 -4.09 -2.80 -9.89
C TYR A 38 -4.48 -3.84 -10.93
N CYS A 39 -5.75 -4.25 -10.98
CA CYS A 39 -6.28 -5.23 -11.93
C CYS A 39 -6.96 -4.60 -13.15
N GLY A 40 -7.01 -3.26 -13.23
CA GLY A 40 -7.53 -2.53 -14.39
C GLY A 40 -8.72 -1.62 -14.08
N ASP A 41 -9.34 -1.78 -12.92
CA ASP A 41 -10.48 -0.95 -12.52
C ASP A 41 -10.01 0.38 -11.92
N VAL A 42 -10.67 1.48 -12.25
CA VAL A 42 -10.48 2.75 -11.54
C VAL A 42 -11.49 2.83 -10.40
N LEU A 43 -11.01 2.76 -9.15
CA LEU A 43 -11.85 2.96 -7.97
C LEU A 43 -11.79 4.40 -7.45
N ASN A 44 -12.96 5.00 -7.28
CA ASN A 44 -13.13 6.29 -6.60
C ASN A 44 -13.99 6.16 -5.32
N PHE A 45 -13.85 7.15 -4.43
CA PHE A 45 -14.64 7.27 -3.18
C PHE A 45 -14.44 6.18 -2.12
N LYS A 46 -13.27 5.52 -2.09
CA LYS A 46 -12.87 4.58 -1.02
C LYS A 46 -12.85 5.19 0.39
N THR A 47 -12.66 6.51 0.46
CA THR A 47 -12.63 7.23 1.74
C THR A 47 -13.36 8.56 1.66
N TYR A 48 -13.96 8.95 2.78
CA TYR A 48 -14.63 10.23 2.93
C TYR A 48 -14.21 10.92 4.24
N SER A 49 -14.54 12.21 4.34
CA SER A 49 -14.36 13.00 5.56
C SER A 49 -15.74 13.36 6.10
N LYS A 50 -16.06 12.94 7.33
CA LYS A 50 -17.38 13.20 7.94
C LYS A 50 -17.64 14.70 8.20
N SER A 51 -16.59 15.46 8.48
CA SER A 51 -16.66 16.92 8.63
C SER A 51 -15.30 17.56 8.39
N TYR A 52 -15.26 18.86 8.11
CA TYR A 52 -14.02 19.58 7.83
C TYR A 52 -13.03 19.62 9.02
N LYS A 53 -13.55 19.51 10.25
CA LYS A 53 -12.79 19.49 11.50
C LYS A 53 -12.10 18.14 11.72
N ASN A 54 -12.67 17.05 11.20
CA ASN A 54 -12.07 15.74 11.32
C ASN A 54 -11.05 15.50 10.20
N LYS A 55 -9.76 15.41 10.57
CA LYS A 55 -8.66 15.18 9.62
C LYS A 55 -8.42 13.71 9.29
N LYS A 56 -9.11 12.78 9.97
CA LYS A 56 -9.02 11.35 9.66
C LYS A 56 -9.89 11.01 8.46
N ARG A 57 -9.35 10.21 7.55
CA ARG A 57 -10.10 9.60 6.44
C ARG A 57 -10.80 8.35 6.95
N ILE A 58 -12.11 8.25 6.71
CA ILE A 58 -12.92 7.10 7.08
C ILE A 58 -13.10 6.25 5.84
N HIS A 59 -12.90 4.94 5.95
CA HIS A 59 -13.15 4.00 4.87
C HIS A 59 -14.65 3.88 4.60
N ASN A 60 -15.01 3.91 3.33
CA ASN A 60 -16.36 3.68 2.87
C ASN A 60 -16.60 2.17 2.68
N ASP A 61 -17.83 1.73 2.89
CA ASP A 61 -18.21 0.34 2.61
C ASP A 61 -18.02 0.01 1.12
N PRO A 62 -17.63 -1.23 0.77
CA PRO A 62 -17.35 -1.61 -0.62
C PRO A 62 -18.50 -1.35 -1.60
N GLU A 63 -19.75 -1.43 -1.13
CA GLU A 63 -20.95 -1.17 -1.94
C GLU A 63 -21.06 0.28 -2.41
N ASN A 64 -20.44 1.21 -1.68
CA ASN A 64 -20.44 2.63 -2.01
C ASN A 64 -19.22 3.05 -2.83
N TRP A 65 -18.39 2.09 -3.27
CA TRP A 65 -17.27 2.37 -4.16
C TRP A 65 -17.80 2.59 -5.57
N VAL A 66 -17.28 3.61 -6.25
CA VAL A 66 -17.58 3.80 -7.67
C VAL A 66 -16.46 3.15 -8.46
N VAL A 67 -16.78 2.06 -9.15
CA VAL A 67 -15.88 1.31 -10.02
C VAL A 67 -16.15 1.72 -11.46
N PHE A 68 -15.12 2.19 -12.15
CA PHE A 68 -15.16 2.44 -13.59
C PHE A 68 -14.35 1.34 -14.29
N GLN A 69 -14.94 0.76 -15.33
CA GLN A 69 -14.38 -0.34 -16.11
C GLN A 69 -13.92 0.14 -17.49
#